data_AF-A0AA38GXK4-F1
#
_entry.id   AF-A0AA38GXK4-F1
#
_cell.length_a   1.000
_cell.length_b   1.000
_cell.length_c   1.000
_cell.angle_alpha   90.00
_cell.angle_beta   90.00
_cell.angle_gamma   90.00
#
_symmetry.space_group_name_H-M   'P 1'
#
loop_
_entity.id
_entity.type
_entity.pdbx_description
1 polymer ?
#
loop_
_entity_poly.entity_id
_entity_poly.type
_entity_poly.pdbx_seq_one_letter_code
_entity_poly.pdbx_strand_id
1 'polypeptide(L)'
;MNFVKFSETFFEKFRDRVKNWTTFNEPYTYVIQGYDVGLQAPGRCSIIIHLFCTAENSTTEPYLVGNHVLISHVKAFDIYGNKFKGKQSERIGIGLDVMWYEHASNSLEDIAATQRPQDFQFGC
;
A
#
# COMPACT_ATOMS: atom_id res chain seq x y z
N MET A 1 -8.13 -2.05 -14.10
CA MET A 1 -8.46 -3.37 -14.70
C MET A 1 -7.25 -4.32 -14.81
N ASN A 2 -6.01 -3.81 -14.83
CA ASN A 2 -4.81 -4.64 -15.08
C ASN A 2 -4.38 -5.54 -13.90
N PHE A 3 -4.37 -5.02 -12.66
CA PHE A 3 -3.92 -5.81 -11.50
C PHE A 3 -4.81 -7.03 -11.21
N VAL A 4 -6.13 -6.86 -11.30
CA VAL A 4 -7.10 -7.93 -11.03
C VAL A 4 -6.90 -9.14 -11.96
N LYS A 5 -6.72 -8.88 -13.27
CA LYS A 5 -6.46 -9.93 -14.27
C LYS A 5 -5.09 -10.58 -14.07
N PHE A 6 -4.09 -9.77 -13.68
CA PHE A 6 -2.77 -10.27 -13.30
C PHE A 6 -2.87 -11.25 -12.11
N SER A 7 -3.54 -10.87 -11.02
CA SER A 7 -3.73 -11.73 -9.85
C SER A 7 -4.48 -13.01 -10.20
N GLU A 8 -5.58 -12.92 -10.96
CA GLU A 8 -6.35 -14.08 -11.41
C GLU A 8 -5.48 -15.09 -12.18
N THR A 9 -4.66 -14.61 -13.12
CA THR A 9 -3.73 -15.46 -13.89
C THR A 9 -2.75 -16.19 -12.97
N PHE A 10 -2.25 -15.52 -11.93
CA PHE A 10 -1.33 -16.12 -10.96
C PHE A 10 -2.02 -17.17 -10.09
N PHE A 11 -3.23 -16.87 -9.62
CA PHE A 11 -4.02 -17.83 -8.85
C PHE A 11 -4.31 -19.08 -9.68
N GLU A 12 -4.73 -18.94 -10.94
CA GLU A 12 -4.95 -20.08 -11.83
C GLU A 12 -3.70 -20.95 -12.00
N LYS A 13 -2.53 -20.34 -12.18
CA LYS A 13 -1.28 -21.06 -12.50
C LYS A 13 -0.57 -21.67 -11.30
N PHE A 14 -0.72 -21.11 -10.11
CA PHE A 14 0.16 -21.45 -8.98
C PHE A 14 -0.58 -21.83 -7.70
N ARG A 15 -1.92 -21.69 -7.62
CA ARG A 15 -2.68 -22.03 -6.39
C ARG A 15 -2.57 -23.49 -5.97
N ASP A 16 -2.20 -24.39 -6.88
CA ASP A 16 -1.95 -25.80 -6.55
C ASP A 16 -0.86 -25.93 -5.49
N ARG A 17 0.15 -25.06 -5.54
CA ARG A 17 1.33 -25.07 -4.66
C ARG A 17 1.38 -23.89 -3.68
N VAL A 18 0.96 -22.69 -4.11
CA VAL A 18 1.00 -21.48 -3.31
C VAL A 18 -0.30 -21.33 -2.52
N LYS A 19 -0.18 -21.38 -1.20
CA LYS A 19 -1.32 -21.32 -0.26
C LYS A 19 -1.42 -20.00 0.51
N ASN A 20 -0.38 -19.18 0.47
CA ASN A 20 -0.33 -17.89 1.14
C ASN A 20 0.03 -16.83 0.11
N TRP A 21 -0.81 -15.81 -0.01
CA TRP A 21 -0.69 -14.76 -1.01
C TRP A 21 -0.59 -13.39 -0.35
N THR A 22 0.33 -12.59 -0.85
CA THR A 22 0.42 -11.16 -0.53
C THR A 22 0.19 -10.38 -1.82
N THR A 23 -0.78 -9.48 -1.81
CA THR A 23 -1.19 -8.70 -3.00
C THR A 23 -0.25 -7.54 -3.27
N PHE A 24 -0.04 -6.70 -2.25
CA PHE A 24 0.87 -5.55 -2.28
C PHE A 24 1.85 -5.66 -1.13
N ASN A 25 3.08 -5.21 -1.39
CA ASN A 25 4.13 -5.00 -0.41
C ASN A 25 4.25 -3.50 -0.16
N GLU A 26 4.13 -3.09 1.10
CA GLU A 26 4.48 -1.76 1.60
C GLU A 26 3.77 -0.61 0.84
N PRO A 27 2.42 -0.58 0.83
CA PRO A 27 1.67 0.42 0.10
C PRO A 27 1.98 1.85 0.53
N TYR A 28 2.13 2.10 1.83
CA TYR A 28 2.48 3.42 2.33
C TYR A 28 3.82 3.88 1.74
N THR A 29 4.86 3.03 1.83
CA THR A 29 6.20 3.39 1.35
C THR A 29 6.20 3.75 -0.14
N TYR A 30 5.68 2.91 -1.05
CA TYR A 30 5.78 3.27 -2.48
C TYR A 30 4.84 4.42 -2.87
N VAL A 31 3.74 4.62 -2.15
CA VAL A 31 2.85 5.77 -2.36
C VAL A 31 3.59 7.06 -2.02
N ILE A 32 4.19 7.15 -0.83
CA ILE A 32 4.92 8.33 -0.38
C ILE A 32 6.20 8.54 -1.20
N GLN A 33 7.03 7.50 -1.37
CA GLN A 33 8.29 7.63 -2.09
C GLN A 33 8.11 7.86 -3.59
N GLY A 34 7.02 7.36 -4.18
CA GLY A 34 6.75 7.47 -5.62
C GLY A 34 5.98 8.72 -6.04
N TYR A 35 5.11 9.25 -5.16
CA TYR A 35 4.12 10.28 -5.50
C TYR A 35 4.05 11.47 -4.53
N ASP A 36 4.75 11.42 -3.39
CA ASP A 36 4.93 12.58 -2.50
C ASP A 36 6.38 13.10 -2.59
N VAL A 37 7.35 12.28 -2.18
CA VAL A 37 8.78 12.63 -2.15
C VAL A 37 9.41 12.53 -3.54
N GLY A 38 8.97 11.57 -4.36
CA GLY A 38 9.45 11.35 -5.73
C GLY A 38 10.85 10.72 -5.84
N LEU A 39 11.34 10.03 -4.80
CA LEU A 39 12.64 9.32 -4.82
C LEU A 39 12.57 7.95 -5.51
N GLN A 40 11.40 7.31 -5.51
CA GLN A 40 11.17 6.04 -6.17
C GLN A 40 10.35 6.23 -7.44
N ALA A 41 10.42 5.29 -8.37
CA ALA A 41 9.60 5.32 -9.58
C ALA A 41 8.09 5.42 -9.22
N PRO A 42 7.30 6.22 -9.95
CA PRO A 42 7.65 6.98 -11.15
C PRO A 42 8.38 8.31 -10.90
N GLY A 43 8.60 8.70 -9.64
CA GLY A 43 9.32 9.92 -9.27
C GLY A 43 8.46 11.17 -9.47
N ARG A 44 7.23 11.18 -8.95
CA ARG A 44 6.31 12.31 -9.04
C ARG A 44 6.29 13.09 -7.72
N CYS A 45 6.40 14.40 -7.79
CA CYS A 45 6.36 15.26 -6.60
C CYS A 45 6.07 16.74 -6.93
N SER A 46 5.69 17.51 -5.91
CA SER A 46 5.45 18.97 -5.99
C SER A 46 6.65 19.85 -5.69
N ILE A 47 7.80 19.28 -5.29
CA ILE A 47 8.96 20.09 -4.88
C ILE A 47 9.39 21.02 -6.02
N ILE A 48 9.57 22.30 -5.65
CA ILE A 48 9.88 23.47 -6.50
C ILE A 48 11.10 23.26 -7.41
N ILE A 49 11.94 22.29 -7.08
CA ILE A 49 13.16 21.98 -7.81
C ILE A 49 12.95 20.68 -8.59
N HIS A 50 12.25 20.75 -9.73
CA HIS A 50 12.05 19.64 -10.70
C HIS A 50 13.35 18.94 -11.20
N LEU A 51 14.49 19.15 -10.54
CA LEU A 51 15.75 18.44 -10.77
C LEU A 51 15.63 16.92 -10.60
N PHE A 52 14.73 16.44 -9.73
CA PHE A 52 14.71 15.03 -9.31
C PHE A 52 13.39 14.29 -9.50
N CYS A 53 12.30 14.99 -9.84
CA CYS A 53 10.97 14.39 -9.97
C CYS A 53 10.16 15.09 -11.07
N THR A 54 9.21 14.38 -11.67
CA THR A 54 8.22 14.96 -12.60
C THR A 54 7.20 15.80 -11.81
N ALA A 55 7.00 17.03 -12.27
CA ALA A 55 6.21 18.10 -11.65
C ALA A 55 4.72 17.77 -11.48
N GLU A 56 4.31 17.29 -10.31
CA GLU A 56 2.92 16.88 -10.03
C GLU A 56 2.49 17.21 -8.60
N ASN A 57 1.32 16.75 -8.16
CA ASN A 57 0.69 17.23 -6.92
C ASN A 57 0.78 16.24 -5.73
N SER A 58 1.84 16.38 -4.92
CA SER A 58 2.07 15.65 -3.66
C SER A 58 0.94 15.77 -2.64
N THR A 59 0.06 16.79 -2.75
CA THR A 59 -1.11 16.92 -1.85
C THR A 59 -2.31 16.07 -2.28
N THR A 60 -2.25 15.43 -3.46
CA THR A 60 -3.39 14.68 -4.03
C THR A 60 -3.02 13.30 -4.54
N GLU A 61 -1.88 13.15 -5.21
CA GLU A 61 -1.49 11.88 -5.84
C GLU A 61 -1.30 10.73 -4.86
N PRO A 62 -0.67 10.94 -3.68
CA PRO A 62 -0.50 9.85 -2.73
C PRO A 62 -1.84 9.22 -2.32
N TYR A 63 -2.85 10.04 -2.06
CA TYR A 63 -4.19 9.57 -1.70
C TYR A 63 -4.91 8.86 -2.85
N LEU A 64 -4.76 9.36 -4.08
CA LEU A 64 -5.35 8.73 -5.27
C LEU A 64 -4.74 7.34 -5.53
N VAL A 65 -3.41 7.23 -5.42
CA VAL A 65 -2.69 5.97 -5.61
C VAL A 65 -3.06 5.01 -4.48
N GLY A 66 -2.99 5.44 -3.22
CA GLY A 66 -3.39 4.63 -2.06
C GLY A 66 -4.81 4.07 -2.20
N ASN A 67 -5.78 4.90 -2.59
CA ASN A 67 -7.14 4.45 -2.83
C ASN A 67 -7.24 3.38 -3.93
N HIS A 68 -6.54 3.54 -5.05
CA HIS A 68 -6.51 2.53 -6.12
C HIS A 68 -5.87 1.21 -5.69
N VAL A 69 -4.90 1.25 -4.78
CA VAL A 69 -4.25 0.08 -4.22
C VAL A 69 -5.21 -0.72 -3.36
N LEU A 70 -5.94 -0.06 -2.46
CA LEU A 70 -6.97 -0.68 -1.62
C LEU A 70 -8.08 -1.30 -2.48
N ILE A 71 -8.59 -0.56 -3.47
CA ILE A 71 -9.60 -1.08 -4.40
C ILE A 71 -9.07 -2.30 -5.17
N SER A 72 -7.80 -2.28 -5.60
CA SER A 72 -7.18 -3.38 -6.32
C SER A 72 -6.97 -4.61 -5.42
N HIS A 73 -6.58 -4.37 -4.16
CA HIS A 73 -6.45 -5.41 -3.13
C HIS A 73 -7.78 -6.10 -2.89
N VAL A 74 -8.84 -5.33 -2.60
CA VAL A 74 -10.19 -5.86 -2.35
C VAL A 74 -10.69 -6.67 -3.55
N LYS A 75 -10.53 -6.17 -4.77
CA LYS A 75 -10.95 -6.90 -5.97
C LYS A 75 -10.17 -8.21 -6.18
N ALA A 76 -8.87 -8.24 -5.90
CA ALA A 76 -8.07 -9.47 -5.96
C ALA A 76 -8.46 -10.46 -4.86
N PHE A 77 -8.72 -9.96 -3.65
CA PHE A 77 -9.21 -10.73 -2.51
C PHE A 77 -10.56 -11.39 -2.82
N ASP A 78 -11.52 -10.62 -3.38
CA ASP A 78 -12.84 -11.10 -3.75
C ASP A 78 -12.77 -12.19 -4.83
N ILE A 79 -11.94 -12.00 -5.87
CA ILE A 79 -11.74 -13.02 -6.90
C ILE A 79 -11.15 -14.29 -6.30
N TYR A 80 -10.13 -14.16 -5.43
CA TYR A 80 -9.54 -15.30 -4.75
C TYR A 80 -10.59 -16.06 -3.93
N GLY A 81 -11.38 -15.33 -3.13
CA GLY A 81 -12.46 -15.86 -2.31
C GLY A 81 -13.53 -16.59 -3.12
N ASN A 82 -14.00 -15.98 -4.21
CA ASN A 82 -15.15 -16.46 -4.97
C ASN A 82 -14.81 -17.56 -5.98
N LYS A 83 -13.63 -17.50 -6.60
CA LYS A 83 -13.24 -18.44 -7.67
C LYS A 83 -12.26 -19.52 -7.24
N PHE A 84 -11.42 -19.24 -6.24
CA PHE A 84 -10.24 -20.05 -5.96
C PHE A 84 -10.15 -20.59 -4.53
N LYS A 85 -10.96 -20.12 -3.58
CA LYS A 85 -10.89 -20.59 -2.19
C LYS A 85 -11.50 -21.98 -2.07
N GLY A 86 -10.65 -23.00 -1.91
CA GLY A 86 -11.08 -24.40 -1.86
C GLY A 86 -10.92 -25.07 -0.50
N LYS A 87 -9.93 -24.65 0.30
CA LYS A 87 -9.59 -25.27 1.60
C LYS A 87 -9.42 -24.23 2.70
N GLN A 88 -9.69 -24.60 3.95
CA GLN A 88 -9.59 -23.71 5.12
C GLN A 88 -8.17 -23.15 5.39
N SER A 89 -7.11 -23.73 4.81
CA SER A 89 -5.72 -23.32 5.04
C SER A 89 -5.17 -22.29 4.03
N GLU A 90 -5.96 -21.87 3.05
CA GLU A 90 -5.54 -20.90 2.03
C GLU A 90 -5.77 -19.46 2.51
N ARG A 91 -4.74 -18.60 2.41
CA ARG A 91 -4.74 -17.22 2.92
C ARG A 91 -4.30 -16.23 1.85
N ILE A 92 -4.90 -15.05 1.87
CA ILE A 92 -4.54 -13.91 1.05
C ILE A 92 -4.61 -12.64 1.90
N GLY A 93 -3.64 -11.75 1.74
CA GLY A 93 -3.56 -10.50 2.49
C GLY A 93 -2.75 -9.42 1.79
N ILE A 94 -2.40 -8.39 2.56
CA ILE A 94 -1.56 -7.26 2.17
C ILE A 94 -0.44 -7.11 3.20
N GLY A 95 0.79 -6.81 2.74
CA GLY A 95 1.93 -6.56 3.60
C GLY A 95 2.09 -5.06 3.81
N LEU A 96 1.95 -4.59 5.06
CA LEU A 96 2.07 -3.19 5.42
C LEU A 96 3.43 -2.93 6.07
N ASP A 97 4.13 -1.90 5.62
CA ASP A 97 5.26 -1.32 6.36
C ASP A 97 4.73 -0.42 7.47
N VAL A 98 5.27 -0.58 8.67
CA VAL A 98 4.84 0.19 9.83
C VAL A 98 6.06 0.49 10.69
N MET A 99 6.24 1.76 11.04
CA MET A 99 7.17 2.18 12.09
C MET A 99 6.44 2.29 13.42
N TRP A 100 7.12 1.88 14.50
CA TRP A 100 6.67 2.16 15.85
C TRP A 100 7.12 3.57 16.25
N TYR A 101 6.19 4.36 16.79
CA TYR A 101 6.46 5.74 17.19
C TYR A 101 6.44 5.87 18.71
N GLU A 102 7.56 6.33 19.29
CA GLU A 102 7.66 6.70 20.69
C GLU A 102 7.50 8.21 20.86
N HIS A 103 6.98 8.63 22.02
CA HIS A 103 6.78 10.04 22.31
C HIS A 103 8.13 10.75 22.50
N ALA A 104 8.29 11.93 21.88
CA ALA A 104 9.54 12.69 21.98
C ALA A 104 9.80 13.21 23.42
N SER A 105 8.74 13.43 24.19
CA SER A 105 8.80 13.79 25.61
C SER A 105 7.56 13.29 26.35
N ASN A 106 7.49 13.53 27.66
CA ASN A 106 6.32 13.19 28.49
C ASN A 106 5.21 14.25 28.43
N SER A 107 5.26 15.20 27.48
CA SER A 107 4.16 16.13 27.25
C SER A 107 2.92 15.39 26.74
N LEU A 108 1.73 15.87 27.09
CA LEU A 108 0.49 15.25 26.61
C LEU A 108 0.38 15.38 25.09
N GLU A 109 0.94 16.44 24.53
CA GLU A 109 1.00 16.73 23.11
C GLU A 109 1.84 15.69 22.36
N ASP A 110 3.01 15.33 22.88
CA ASP A 110 3.88 14.32 22.24
C ASP A 110 3.35 12.90 22.40
N ILE A 111 2.72 12.59 23.54
CA ILE A 111 2.04 11.31 23.74
C ILE A 111 0.87 11.18 22.75
N ALA A 112 0.07 12.24 22.57
CA ALA A 112 -1.00 12.24 21.57
C ALA A 112 -0.45 12.27 20.13
N ALA A 113 0.77 12.76 19.92
CA ALA A 113 1.39 12.85 18.61
C ALA A 113 1.77 11.50 18.02
N THR A 114 2.11 10.50 18.84
CA THR A 114 2.54 9.17 18.36
C THR A 114 1.47 8.45 17.55
N GLN A 115 0.18 8.69 17.85
CA GLN A 115 -0.93 8.08 17.14
C GLN A 115 -1.09 8.60 15.71
N ARG A 116 -0.77 9.88 15.45
CA ARG A 116 -0.94 10.47 14.11
C ARG A 116 -0.10 9.78 13.03
N PRO A 117 1.23 9.65 13.14
CA PRO A 117 2.02 8.98 12.11
C PRO A 117 1.69 7.48 12.04
N GLN A 118 1.28 6.86 13.16
CA GLN A 118 0.75 5.50 13.16
C GLN A 118 -0.52 5.39 12.31
N ASP A 119 -1.48 6.31 12.46
CA ASP A 119 -2.72 6.35 11.67
C ASP A 119 -2.45 6.63 10.19
N PHE A 120 -1.52 7.54 9.89
CA PHE A 120 -1.15 7.85 8.51
C PHE A 120 -0.43 6.68 7.81
N GLN A 121 0.33 5.87 8.53
CA GLN A 121 1.06 4.74 7.94
C GLN A 121 0.23 3.46 7.91
N PHE A 122 -0.57 3.19 8.95
CA PHE A 122 -1.32 1.95 9.12
C PHE A 122 -2.81 2.07 8.78
N GLY A 123 -3.41 3.25 8.99
CA GLY A 123 -4.85 3.48 8.92
C GLY A 123 -5.37 3.91 7.55
N CYS A 124 -4.50 3.99 6.54
CA CYS A 124 -4.87 4.26 5.15
C CYS A 124 -5.31 2.99 4.43
#